data_AF-A0A4R8S0R3-F1
#
_entry.id   AF-A0A4R8S0R3-F1
#
_cell.length_a   1.000
_cell.length_b   1.000
_cell.length_c   1.000
_cell.angle_alpha   90.00
_cell.angle_beta   90.00
_cell.angle_gamma   90.00
#
_symmetry.space_group_name_H-M   'P 1'
#
loop_
_entity.id
_entity.type
_entity.pdbx_description
1 polymer ?
#
loop_
_entity_poly.entity_id
_entity_poly.type
_entity_poly.pdbx_seq_one_letter_code
_entity_poly.pdbx_strand_id
1 'polypeptide(L)'
;MIQLAGARFGVGKATARSMWVATSIACIDYALLIALFWLSIIRGSSKYGDWISAVIQTGLLFYFIAIVITGIVSVTLYGSASQEIESPPAEKMIRRAFDALKTFLLRVPLLQFMPVFMLFPIALVSFPDNPRSGVSIVVALIWSFTFTAHAVFIVKRASAMYQSANTKVDGHVELYRDFDWTQLDLDDEKQFRKRYLSRTWKHPSYIGDSGEAVSYALRARKFKLGYSIANACIALIYLVGVNQLIIKALQHTARPSEGLSAWANFWYVIAPTVALLFATIPMFIQHHIGNLDVLSKRYEDHGNSLTEPVKPITLTGAARRYATPLPVWRRQS
;
A
#
# COMPACT_ATOMS: atom_id res chain seq x y z
N MET A 1 -9.96 16.21 -1.85
CA MET A 1 -10.23 15.24 -2.93
C MET A 1 -8.96 15.01 -3.75
N ILE A 2 -8.68 13.77 -4.13
CA ILE A 2 -7.65 13.44 -5.12
C ILE A 2 -8.32 12.67 -6.25
N GLN A 3 -8.08 13.09 -7.49
CA GLN A 3 -8.52 12.35 -8.68
C GLN A 3 -7.33 11.54 -9.23
N LEU A 4 -7.52 10.23 -9.37
CA LEU A 4 -6.49 9.33 -9.89
C LEU A 4 -7.14 8.24 -10.75
N ALA A 5 -6.72 8.13 -12.00
CA ALA A 5 -7.08 7.04 -12.92
C ALA A 5 -8.60 6.76 -12.97
N GLY A 6 -9.38 7.82 -13.24
CA GLY A 6 -10.83 7.73 -13.39
C GLY A 6 -11.60 7.53 -12.08
N ALA A 7 -10.96 7.66 -10.91
CA ALA A 7 -11.63 7.63 -9.61
C ALA A 7 -11.34 8.90 -8.81
N ARG A 8 -12.34 9.36 -8.06
CA ARG A 8 -12.23 10.41 -7.02
C ARG A 8 -12.08 9.74 -5.67
N PHE A 9 -11.09 10.16 -4.91
CA PHE A 9 -10.81 9.69 -3.55
C PHE A 9 -11.04 10.83 -2.56
N GLY A 10 -11.83 10.56 -1.53
CA GLY A 10 -12.13 11.46 -0.40
C GLY A 10 -10.96 11.60 0.56
N VAL A 11 -9.79 11.98 0.06
CA VAL A 11 -8.55 12.14 0.83
C VAL A 11 -8.05 13.59 0.81
N GLY A 12 -7.31 13.94 1.86
CA GLY A 12 -6.80 15.29 2.09
C GLY A 12 -5.44 15.60 1.47
N LYS A 13 -5.00 16.84 1.64
CA LYS A 13 -3.72 17.34 1.12
C LYS A 13 -2.50 16.57 1.67
N ALA A 14 -2.61 15.99 2.85
CA ALA A 14 -1.55 15.18 3.45
C ALA A 14 -1.15 14.00 2.55
N THR A 15 -2.14 13.29 1.98
CA THR A 15 -1.88 12.17 1.06
C THR A 15 -1.14 12.62 -0.21
N ALA A 16 -1.52 13.76 -0.78
CA ALA A 16 -0.83 14.33 -1.94
C ALA A 16 0.61 14.80 -1.59
N ARG A 17 0.82 15.38 -0.39
CA ARG A 17 2.15 15.76 0.09
C ARG A 17 3.05 14.54 0.29
N SER A 18 2.54 13.47 0.90
CA SER A 18 3.29 12.22 1.06
C SER A 18 3.71 11.62 -0.28
N MET A 19 2.83 11.66 -1.29
CA MET A 19 3.19 11.24 -2.65
C MET A 19 4.31 12.10 -3.26
N TRP A 20 4.27 13.42 -3.05
CA TRP A 20 5.37 14.30 -3.47
C TRP A 20 6.68 13.98 -2.76
N VAL A 21 6.67 13.72 -1.46
CA VAL A 21 7.87 13.31 -0.71
C VAL A 21 8.46 12.02 -1.29
N ALA A 22 7.63 11.00 -1.50
CA ALA A 22 8.07 9.74 -2.11
C ALA A 22 8.67 9.97 -3.52
N THR A 23 8.00 10.81 -4.32
CA THR A 23 8.44 11.16 -5.67
C THR A 23 9.77 11.89 -5.66
N SER A 24 9.95 12.88 -4.79
CA SER A 24 11.21 13.63 -4.66
C SER A 24 12.36 12.72 -4.24
N ILE A 25 12.15 11.84 -3.26
CA ILE A 25 13.15 10.87 -2.82
C ILE A 25 13.56 9.97 -3.99
N ALA A 26 12.59 9.43 -4.73
CA ALA A 26 12.87 8.58 -5.89
C ALA A 26 13.58 9.32 -7.02
N CYS A 27 13.21 10.57 -7.31
CA CYS A 27 13.90 11.36 -8.34
C CYS A 27 15.35 11.66 -7.96
N ILE A 28 15.62 12.00 -6.69
CA ILE A 28 16.99 12.21 -6.19
C ILE A 28 17.79 10.92 -6.31
N ASP A 29 17.21 9.80 -5.87
CA ASP A 29 17.83 8.48 -5.97
C ASP A 29 18.15 8.10 -7.42
N TYR A 30 17.20 8.25 -8.35
CA TYR A 30 17.42 7.97 -9.77
C TYR A 30 18.53 8.82 -10.37
N ALA A 31 18.58 10.12 -10.05
CA ALA A 31 19.63 11.00 -10.54
C ALA A 31 21.02 10.57 -10.02
N LEU A 32 21.11 10.19 -8.74
CA LEU A 32 22.34 9.68 -8.14
C LEU A 32 22.78 8.37 -8.80
N LEU A 33 21.87 7.41 -8.95
CA LEU A 33 22.17 6.12 -9.57
C LEU A 33 22.63 6.30 -11.02
N ILE A 34 21.92 7.08 -11.83
CA ILE A 34 22.32 7.37 -13.21
C ILE A 34 23.74 7.96 -13.24
N ALA A 35 24.01 8.98 -12.41
CA ALA A 35 25.33 9.61 -12.37
C ALA A 35 26.43 8.60 -12.01
N LEU A 36 26.20 7.72 -11.04
CA LEU A 36 27.16 6.68 -10.66
C LEU A 36 27.39 5.65 -11.75
N PHE A 37 26.34 5.24 -12.48
CA PHE A 37 26.45 4.30 -13.60
C PHE A 37 27.36 4.88 -14.68
N TRP A 38 27.14 6.13 -15.07
CA TRP A 38 27.98 6.80 -16.07
C TRP A 38 29.41 7.04 -15.57
N LEU A 39 29.59 7.46 -14.32
CA LEU A 39 30.92 7.62 -13.72
C LEU A 39 31.72 6.31 -13.70
N SER A 40 31.05 5.17 -13.45
CA SER A 40 31.68 3.85 -13.44
C SER A 40 32.19 3.46 -14.84
N ILE A 41 31.39 3.73 -15.88
CA ILE A 41 31.78 3.51 -17.28
C ILE A 41 32.99 4.38 -17.67
N ILE A 42 32.92 5.69 -17.36
CA ILE A 42 33.99 6.66 -17.71
C ILE A 42 35.30 6.28 -17.04
N ARG A 43 35.26 6.01 -15.73
CA ARG A 43 36.45 5.66 -14.94
C ARG A 43 37.03 4.31 -15.35
N GLY A 44 36.24 3.42 -15.96
CA GLY A 44 36.70 2.11 -16.42
C GLY A 44 37.16 1.17 -15.31
N SER A 45 36.80 1.47 -14.05
CA SER A 45 37.15 0.64 -12.90
C SER A 45 36.12 -0.49 -12.76
N SER A 46 36.57 -1.75 -12.88
CA SER A 46 35.72 -2.93 -12.64
C SER A 46 35.39 -3.13 -11.17
N LYS A 47 36.18 -2.54 -10.25
CA LYS A 47 35.94 -2.57 -8.82
C LYS A 47 35.27 -1.27 -8.40
N TYR A 48 34.04 -1.38 -7.89
CA TYR A 48 33.37 -0.30 -7.19
C TYR A 48 34.24 0.08 -5.99
N GLY A 49 34.83 1.28 -5.98
CA GLY A 49 35.48 1.78 -4.77
C GLY A 49 34.45 1.91 -3.64
N ASP A 50 34.89 1.89 -2.38
CA ASP A 50 34.00 1.91 -1.20
C ASP A 50 32.96 3.04 -1.25
N TRP A 51 33.30 4.17 -1.86
CA TRP A 51 32.40 5.31 -2.05
C TRP A 51 31.24 5.03 -3.03
N ILE A 52 31.46 4.29 -4.14
CA ILE A 52 30.38 3.94 -5.08
C ILE A 52 29.43 2.95 -4.42
N SER A 53 30.00 1.98 -3.69
CA SER A 53 29.23 1.01 -2.91
C SER A 53 28.34 1.69 -1.87
N ALA A 54 28.87 2.67 -1.14
CA ALA A 54 28.10 3.45 -0.17
C ALA A 54 26.95 4.24 -0.81
N VAL A 55 27.16 4.83 -1.99
CA VAL A 55 26.10 5.59 -2.68
C VAL A 55 25.04 4.66 -3.28
N ILE A 56 25.40 3.49 -3.83
CA ILE A 56 24.43 2.47 -4.27
C ILE A 56 23.57 1.99 -3.10
N GLN A 57 24.18 1.74 -1.94
CA GLN A 57 23.46 1.34 -0.72
C GLN A 57 22.53 2.44 -0.22
N THR A 58 23.00 3.69 -0.23
CA THR A 58 22.20 4.86 0.17
C THR A 58 21.02 5.05 -0.80
N GLY A 59 21.26 4.85 -2.09
CA GLY A 59 20.21 4.92 -3.10
C GLY A 59 19.15 3.83 -2.92
N LEU A 60 19.58 2.58 -2.73
CA LEU A 60 18.69 1.47 -2.38
C LEU A 60 17.84 1.78 -1.14
N LEU A 61 18.44 2.35 -0.10
CA LEU A 61 17.72 2.75 1.12
C LEU A 61 16.67 3.83 0.83
N PHE A 62 17.03 4.89 0.09
CA PHE A 62 16.09 5.94 -0.30
C PHE A 62 14.95 5.41 -1.17
N TYR A 63 15.27 4.49 -2.08
CA TYR A 63 14.27 3.79 -2.86
C TYR A 63 13.28 3.02 -2.00
N PHE A 64 13.76 2.27 -0.99
CA PHE A 64 12.90 1.57 -0.04
C PHE A 64 12.00 2.52 0.75
N ILE A 65 12.54 3.67 1.19
CA ILE A 65 11.74 4.69 1.85
C ILE A 65 10.63 5.20 0.92
N ALA A 66 10.94 5.46 -0.36
CA ALA A 66 9.95 5.90 -1.34
C ALA A 66 8.85 4.84 -1.54
N ILE A 67 9.19 3.55 -1.61
CA ILE A 67 8.22 2.44 -1.66
C ILE A 67 7.31 2.45 -0.44
N VAL A 68 7.86 2.55 0.77
CA VAL A 68 7.08 2.52 2.01
C VAL A 68 6.10 3.69 2.06
N ILE A 69 6.55 4.90 1.76
CA ILE A 69 5.68 6.09 1.71
C ILE A 69 4.58 5.91 0.67
N THR A 70 4.92 5.38 -0.51
CA THR A 70 3.94 5.12 -1.58
C THR A 70 2.96 4.00 -1.20
N GLY A 71 3.39 3.02 -0.43
CA GLY A 71 2.53 2.00 0.19
C GLY A 71 1.51 2.62 1.15
N ILE A 72 1.94 3.52 2.03
CA ILE A 72 1.05 4.27 2.93
C ILE A 72 0.03 5.09 2.13
N VAL A 73 0.47 5.78 1.08
CA VAL A 73 -0.42 6.53 0.17
C VAL A 73 -1.46 5.60 -0.45
N SER A 74 -1.04 4.43 -0.92
CA SER A 74 -1.92 3.43 -1.54
C SER A 74 -2.96 2.92 -0.55
N VAL A 75 -2.54 2.51 0.66
CA VAL A 75 -3.48 2.07 1.72
C VAL A 75 -4.47 3.18 2.08
N THR A 76 -4.02 4.43 2.15
CA THR A 76 -4.87 5.57 2.46
C THR A 76 -5.94 5.80 1.38
N LEU A 77 -5.55 5.70 0.10
CA LEU A 77 -6.49 5.82 -1.03
C LEU A 77 -7.53 4.68 -1.01
N TYR A 78 -7.08 3.44 -0.84
CA TYR A 78 -7.98 2.28 -0.79
C TYR A 78 -8.90 2.25 0.43
N GLY A 79 -8.45 2.81 1.56
CA GLY A 79 -9.25 2.94 2.78
C GLY A 79 -10.23 4.12 2.75
N SER A 80 -10.19 4.97 1.73
CA SER A 80 -11.04 6.16 1.62
C SER A 80 -12.34 5.91 0.85
N ALA A 81 -13.32 6.79 1.03
CA ALA A 81 -14.48 6.84 0.14
C ALA A 81 -14.00 7.12 -1.28
N SER A 82 -14.37 6.28 -2.24
CA SER A 82 -13.99 6.44 -3.64
C SER A 82 -15.20 6.31 -4.56
N GLN A 83 -15.20 7.10 -5.63
CA GLN A 83 -16.23 7.11 -6.66
C GLN A 83 -15.58 7.03 -8.04
N GLU A 84 -16.11 6.21 -8.93
CA GLU A 84 -15.67 6.14 -10.32
C GLU A 84 -16.30 7.29 -11.13
N ILE A 85 -15.49 7.98 -11.93
CA ILE A 85 -15.90 9.16 -12.72
C ILE A 85 -16.46 8.75 -14.08
N GLU A 86 -15.91 7.69 -14.67
CA GLU A 86 -16.34 7.14 -15.95
C GLU A 86 -16.40 5.62 -15.87
N SER A 87 -17.57 5.06 -16.16
CA SER A 87 -17.72 3.65 -16.50
C SER A 87 -17.09 3.44 -17.88
N PRO A 88 -16.07 2.58 -18.03
CA PRO A 88 -15.46 2.36 -19.35
C PRO A 88 -16.54 1.89 -20.35
N PRO A 89 -16.51 2.38 -21.60
CA PRO A 89 -17.50 2.03 -22.62
C PRO A 89 -17.56 0.51 -22.83
N ALA A 90 -18.76 0.01 -23.16
CA ALA A 90 -19.12 -1.41 -23.20
C ALA A 90 -18.48 -2.21 -24.36
N GLU A 91 -17.25 -1.93 -24.76
CA GLU A 91 -16.58 -2.66 -25.84
C GLU A 91 -15.69 -3.81 -25.34
N LYS A 92 -15.79 -4.93 -26.08
CA LYS A 92 -14.96 -6.16 -26.11
C LYS A 92 -14.25 -6.54 -24.80
N MET A 93 -14.69 -7.66 -24.22
CA MET A 93 -14.23 -8.25 -22.94
C MET A 93 -12.71 -8.27 -22.71
N ILE A 94 -11.89 -8.47 -23.75
CA ILE A 94 -10.41 -8.47 -23.64
C ILE A 94 -9.85 -7.06 -23.42
N ARG A 95 -10.37 -6.03 -24.11
CA ARG A 95 -10.00 -4.64 -23.86
C ARG A 95 -10.40 -4.23 -22.44
N ARG A 96 -11.58 -4.67 -21.97
CA ARG A 96 -12.02 -4.45 -20.59
C ARG A 96 -11.06 -5.02 -19.55
N ALA A 97 -10.55 -6.24 -19.74
CA ALA A 97 -9.60 -6.83 -18.79
C ALA A 97 -8.28 -6.05 -18.75
N PHE A 98 -7.78 -5.62 -19.90
CA PHE A 98 -6.56 -4.81 -20.00
C PHE A 98 -6.75 -3.40 -19.43
N ASP A 99 -7.86 -2.75 -19.73
CA ASP A 99 -8.20 -1.42 -19.21
C ASP A 99 -8.48 -1.46 -17.71
N ALA A 100 -9.10 -2.53 -17.20
CA ALA A 100 -9.28 -2.75 -15.77
C ALA A 100 -7.93 -2.95 -15.06
N LEU A 101 -7.03 -3.76 -15.62
CA LEU A 101 -5.69 -3.96 -15.08
C LEU A 101 -4.88 -2.66 -15.11
N LYS A 102 -4.88 -1.95 -16.24
CA LYS A 102 -4.24 -0.64 -16.38
C LYS A 102 -4.79 0.35 -15.37
N THR A 103 -6.10 0.43 -15.24
CA THR A 103 -6.77 1.32 -14.28
C THR A 103 -6.39 0.94 -12.86
N PHE A 104 -6.37 -0.34 -12.51
CA PHE A 104 -5.92 -0.84 -11.22
C PHE A 104 -4.46 -0.45 -10.93
N LEU A 105 -3.54 -0.73 -11.85
CA LEU A 105 -2.12 -0.36 -11.73
C LEU A 105 -1.93 1.15 -11.56
N LEU A 106 -2.73 1.95 -12.26
CA LEU A 106 -2.67 3.40 -12.17
C LEU A 106 -3.36 3.96 -10.91
N ARG A 107 -4.30 3.22 -10.31
CA ARG A 107 -4.97 3.55 -9.04
C ARG A 107 -4.14 3.17 -7.82
N VAL A 108 -3.15 2.29 -7.96
CA VAL A 108 -2.26 1.85 -6.88
C VAL A 108 -0.86 2.43 -7.10
N PRO A 109 -0.53 3.61 -6.51
CA PRO A 109 0.80 4.20 -6.65
C PRO A 109 1.95 3.23 -6.36
N LEU A 110 1.79 2.31 -5.40
CA LEU A 110 2.83 1.33 -5.06
C LEU A 110 3.24 0.44 -6.25
N LEU A 111 2.28 0.08 -7.11
CA LEU A 111 2.54 -0.81 -8.25
C LEU A 111 3.36 -0.13 -9.34
N GLN A 112 3.41 1.21 -9.35
CA GLN A 112 4.15 2.00 -10.33
C GLN A 112 5.66 1.88 -10.12
N PHE A 113 6.09 1.68 -8.87
CA PHE A 113 7.50 1.49 -8.50
C PHE A 113 8.00 0.06 -8.73
N MET A 114 7.13 -0.92 -9.01
CA MET A 114 7.56 -2.33 -9.15
C MET A 114 8.43 -2.63 -10.38
N PRO A 115 8.12 -2.15 -11.60
CA PRO A 115 8.89 -2.50 -12.80
C PRO A 115 10.33 -1.97 -12.77
N VAL A 116 10.52 -0.76 -12.24
CA VAL A 116 11.84 -0.13 -12.13
C VAL A 116 12.74 -0.88 -11.15
N PHE A 117 12.14 -1.46 -10.11
CA PHE A 117 12.86 -2.26 -9.13
C PHE A 117 13.33 -3.62 -9.70
N MET A 118 12.52 -4.30 -10.52
CA MET A 118 12.92 -5.58 -11.11
C MET A 118 14.09 -5.46 -12.09
N LEU A 119 14.32 -4.26 -12.63
CA LEU A 119 15.46 -3.97 -13.50
C LEU A 119 16.74 -3.71 -12.69
N PHE A 120 16.62 -3.37 -11.40
CA PHE A 120 17.74 -3.05 -10.50
C PHE A 120 18.78 -4.18 -10.33
N PRO A 121 18.37 -5.43 -10.02
CA PRO A 121 19.27 -6.58 -9.92
C PRO A 121 19.96 -6.93 -11.24
N ILE A 122 19.28 -6.70 -12.38
CA ILE A 122 19.80 -7.11 -13.69
C ILE A 122 21.05 -6.30 -14.03
N ALA A 123 21.09 -4.98 -13.81
CA ALA A 123 22.32 -4.23 -14.07
C ALA A 123 23.43 -4.52 -13.06
N LEU A 124 23.12 -4.79 -11.79
CA LEU A 124 24.13 -5.18 -10.81
C LEU A 124 24.82 -6.51 -11.19
N VAL A 125 24.06 -7.46 -11.74
CA VAL A 125 24.58 -8.78 -12.14
C VAL A 125 25.24 -8.75 -13.52
N SER A 126 24.83 -7.87 -14.44
CA SER A 126 25.42 -7.78 -15.79
C SER A 126 26.72 -6.97 -15.88
N PHE A 127 27.15 -6.32 -14.79
CA PHE A 127 28.31 -5.42 -14.79
C PHE A 127 29.69 -6.01 -14.44
N PRO A 128 29.88 -7.23 -13.89
CA PRO A 128 31.22 -7.66 -13.53
C PRO A 128 31.91 -8.20 -14.79
N ASP A 129 32.78 -7.38 -15.39
CA ASP A 129 34.13 -7.74 -15.86
C ASP A 129 34.71 -6.69 -16.82
N ASN A 130 33.86 -5.98 -17.58
CA ASN A 130 34.30 -4.92 -18.49
C ASN A 130 33.30 -3.74 -18.56
N PRO A 131 33.49 -2.70 -17.71
CA PRO A 131 32.60 -1.52 -17.67
C PRO A 131 32.61 -0.70 -18.97
N ARG A 132 33.62 -0.88 -19.84
CA ARG A 132 33.71 -0.22 -21.15
C ARG A 132 33.19 -1.08 -22.30
N SER A 133 32.64 -2.26 -22.02
CA SER A 133 32.02 -3.07 -23.05
C SER A 133 30.80 -2.34 -23.65
N GLY A 134 30.53 -2.58 -24.93
CA GLY A 134 29.31 -2.06 -25.57
C GLY A 134 28.04 -2.50 -24.84
N VAL A 135 28.06 -3.67 -24.20
CA VAL A 135 26.95 -4.19 -23.39
C VAL A 135 26.69 -3.29 -22.18
N SER A 136 27.73 -2.90 -21.43
CA SER A 136 27.60 -2.02 -20.27
C SER A 136 27.03 -0.64 -20.63
N ILE A 137 27.44 -0.10 -21.78
CA ILE A 137 26.91 1.17 -22.32
C ILE A 137 25.43 1.03 -22.68
N VAL A 138 25.05 -0.05 -23.38
CA VAL A 138 23.65 -0.32 -23.73
C VAL A 138 22.79 -0.48 -22.48
N VAL A 139 23.25 -1.21 -21.47
CA VAL A 139 22.55 -1.37 -20.19
C VAL A 139 22.37 -0.02 -19.49
N ALA A 140 23.43 0.81 -19.42
CA ALA A 140 23.35 2.14 -18.80
C ALA A 140 22.38 3.09 -19.53
N LEU A 141 22.30 3.00 -20.86
CA LEU A 141 21.32 3.76 -21.66
C LEU A 141 19.88 3.31 -21.37
N ILE A 142 19.62 2.00 -21.38
CA ILE A 142 18.29 1.43 -21.06
C ILE A 142 17.87 1.86 -19.66
N TRP A 143 18.79 1.82 -18.69
CA TRP A 143 18.54 2.24 -17.32
C TRP A 143 18.26 3.72 -17.17
N SER A 144 19.11 4.57 -17.76
CA SER A 144 18.95 6.02 -17.72
C SER A 144 17.60 6.41 -18.33
N PHE A 145 17.24 5.80 -19.45
CA PHE A 145 15.94 6.00 -20.09
C PHE A 145 14.79 5.55 -19.18
N THR A 146 14.87 4.34 -18.61
CA THR A 146 13.82 3.78 -17.76
C THR A 146 13.59 4.64 -16.50
N PHE A 147 14.65 5.00 -15.79
CA PHE A 147 14.57 5.84 -14.59
C PHE A 147 14.05 7.24 -14.90
N THR A 148 14.50 7.84 -16.00
CA THR A 148 14.00 9.15 -16.44
C THR A 148 12.52 9.08 -16.82
N ALA A 149 12.11 8.09 -17.61
CA ALA A 149 10.72 7.90 -18.00
C ALA A 149 9.83 7.66 -16.78
N HIS A 150 10.29 6.85 -15.83
CA HIS A 150 9.57 6.61 -14.58
C HIS A 150 9.50 7.88 -13.73
N ALA A 151 10.59 8.63 -13.56
CA ALA A 151 10.62 9.92 -12.86
C ALA A 151 9.57 10.90 -13.42
N VAL A 152 9.55 11.08 -14.74
CA VAL A 152 8.56 11.95 -15.40
C VAL A 152 7.14 11.45 -15.12
N PHE A 153 6.91 10.14 -15.17
CA PHE A 153 5.62 9.54 -14.92
C PHE A 153 5.14 9.79 -13.46
N ILE A 154 5.98 9.49 -12.45
CA ILE A 154 5.61 9.68 -11.04
C ILE A 154 5.47 11.16 -10.67
N VAL A 155 6.27 12.06 -11.26
CA VAL A 155 6.13 13.51 -11.09
C VAL A 155 4.81 14.00 -11.65
N LYS A 156 4.42 13.56 -12.84
CA LYS A 156 3.10 13.89 -13.42
C LYS A 156 1.96 13.41 -12.51
N ARG A 157 2.10 12.22 -11.90
CA ARG A 157 1.12 11.67 -10.96
C ARG A 157 1.05 12.47 -9.67
N ALA A 158 2.17 12.75 -9.02
CA ALA A 158 2.22 13.55 -7.80
C ALA A 158 1.68 14.97 -8.03
N SER A 159 2.02 15.58 -9.17
CA SER A 159 1.48 16.87 -9.60
C SER A 159 -0.04 16.83 -9.77
N ALA A 160 -0.57 15.85 -10.50
CA ALA A 160 -2.02 15.69 -10.68
C ALA A 160 -2.76 15.50 -9.35
N MET A 161 -2.20 14.69 -8.44
CA MET A 161 -2.76 14.49 -7.09
C MET A 161 -2.76 15.80 -6.28
N TYR A 162 -1.67 16.57 -6.35
CA TYR A 162 -1.54 17.83 -5.63
C TYR A 162 -2.41 18.95 -6.18
N GLN A 163 -2.52 19.06 -7.50
CA GLN A 163 -3.44 19.99 -8.16
C GLN A 163 -4.89 19.66 -7.77
N SER A 164 -5.28 18.38 -7.85
CA SER A 164 -6.61 17.91 -7.43
C SER A 164 -6.89 18.28 -5.97
N ALA A 165 -5.93 18.03 -5.06
CA ALA A 165 -6.07 18.28 -3.64
C ALA A 165 -6.09 19.77 -3.26
N ASN A 166 -5.61 20.66 -4.13
CA ASN A 166 -5.58 22.11 -3.89
C ASN A 166 -6.63 22.90 -4.65
N THR A 167 -7.37 22.26 -5.56
CA THR A 167 -8.46 22.93 -6.27
C THR A 167 -9.52 23.38 -5.25
N LYS A 168 -9.94 24.64 -5.33
CA LYS A 168 -10.89 25.27 -4.40
C LYS A 168 -12.27 25.40 -5.05
N VAL A 169 -13.32 25.34 -4.25
CA VAL A 169 -14.70 25.78 -4.59
C VAL A 169 -15.09 26.83 -3.57
N ASP A 170 -15.60 27.96 -4.07
CA ASP A 170 -16.01 29.11 -3.25
C ASP A 170 -14.93 29.55 -2.25
N GLY A 171 -13.67 29.52 -2.66
CA GLY A 171 -12.52 29.90 -1.83
C GLY A 171 -12.03 28.84 -0.84
N HIS A 172 -12.77 27.74 -0.65
CA HIS A 172 -12.45 26.67 0.29
C HIS A 172 -11.98 25.39 -0.41
N VAL A 173 -11.08 24.64 0.24
CA VAL A 173 -10.67 23.32 -0.26
C VAL A 173 -11.61 22.29 0.34
N GLU A 174 -12.48 21.74 -0.49
CA GLU A 174 -13.45 20.74 -0.08
C GLU A 174 -12.94 19.31 -0.34
N LEU A 175 -13.07 18.44 0.65
CA LEU A 175 -12.60 17.05 0.60
C LEU A 175 -13.41 16.19 -0.36
N TYR A 176 -14.71 16.49 -0.48
CA TYR A 176 -15.71 15.74 -1.25
C TYR A 176 -16.34 16.59 -2.35
N ARG A 177 -15.59 17.56 -2.90
CA ARG A 177 -16.06 18.30 -4.06
C ARG A 177 -16.44 17.34 -5.20
N ASP A 178 -17.52 17.63 -5.93
CA ASP A 178 -17.98 16.85 -7.08
C ASP A 178 -18.24 15.36 -6.76
N PHE A 179 -18.33 14.99 -5.49
CA PHE A 179 -18.85 13.68 -5.11
C PHE A 179 -20.34 13.70 -5.39
N ASP A 180 -20.77 12.80 -6.25
CA ASP A 180 -22.19 12.61 -6.46
C ASP A 180 -22.70 11.72 -5.32
N TRP A 181 -23.18 12.36 -4.26
CA TRP A 181 -23.76 11.68 -3.11
C TRP A 181 -25.00 10.85 -3.49
N THR A 182 -25.61 11.11 -4.65
CA THR A 182 -26.72 10.29 -5.16
C THR A 182 -26.23 8.99 -5.82
N GLN A 183 -24.97 8.92 -6.26
CA GLN A 183 -24.32 7.71 -6.82
C GLN A 183 -23.62 6.84 -5.77
N LEU A 184 -23.36 7.38 -4.58
CA LEU A 184 -23.04 6.55 -3.42
C LEU A 184 -24.30 5.73 -3.12
N ASP A 185 -24.35 4.52 -3.69
CA ASP A 185 -25.37 3.48 -3.50
C ASP A 185 -26.03 3.69 -2.12
N LEU A 186 -27.25 4.23 -2.10
CA LEU A 186 -28.03 4.65 -0.91
C LEU A 186 -28.31 3.49 0.06
N ASP A 187 -27.87 2.30 -0.31
CA ASP A 187 -27.88 1.13 0.54
C ASP A 187 -26.68 1.22 1.52
N ASP A 188 -26.90 1.94 2.62
CA ASP A 188 -26.01 2.01 3.78
C ASP A 188 -25.53 0.60 4.19
N GLU A 189 -26.35 -0.43 3.99
CA GLU A 189 -25.95 -1.81 4.23
C GLU A 189 -24.87 -2.28 3.25
N LYS A 190 -24.98 -2.03 1.94
CA LYS A 190 -23.91 -2.41 0.99
C LYS A 190 -22.60 -1.73 1.34
N GLN A 191 -22.62 -0.46 1.73
CA GLN A 191 -21.41 0.26 2.14
C GLN A 191 -20.82 -0.31 3.43
N PHE A 192 -21.68 -0.63 4.40
CA PHE A 192 -21.29 -1.32 5.61
C PHE A 192 -20.67 -2.69 5.31
N ARG A 193 -21.22 -3.46 4.36
CA ARG A 193 -20.69 -4.77 3.94
C ARG A 193 -19.36 -4.66 3.20
N LYS A 194 -19.16 -3.62 2.40
CA LYS A 194 -17.87 -3.32 1.76
C LYS A 194 -16.79 -3.03 2.80
N ARG A 195 -17.12 -2.29 3.86
CA ARG A 195 -16.18 -1.92 4.94
C ARG A 195 -15.96 -3.04 5.97
N TYR A 196 -16.99 -3.80 6.26
CA TYR A 196 -17.02 -4.88 7.25
C TYR A 196 -17.37 -6.19 6.57
N LEU A 197 -16.37 -6.81 5.94
CA LEU A 197 -16.51 -8.00 5.09
C LEU A 197 -17.13 -9.21 5.79
N SER A 198 -17.02 -9.29 7.12
CA SER A 198 -17.64 -10.38 7.88
C SER A 198 -19.16 -10.19 7.97
N ARG A 199 -19.90 -11.20 7.49
CA ARG A 199 -21.37 -11.28 7.65
C ARG A 199 -21.82 -11.35 9.11
N THR A 200 -20.89 -11.59 10.03
CA THR A 200 -21.19 -11.65 11.47
C THR A 200 -21.51 -10.30 12.09
N TRP A 201 -21.20 -9.19 11.41
CA TRP A 201 -21.55 -7.85 11.86
C TRP A 201 -22.96 -7.50 11.40
N LYS A 202 -23.80 -6.97 12.27
CA LYS A 202 -25.16 -6.55 11.92
C LYS A 202 -25.14 -5.06 11.57
N HIS A 203 -25.88 -4.64 10.55
CA HIS A 203 -26.02 -3.21 10.28
C HIS A 203 -26.72 -2.54 11.48
N PRO A 204 -26.31 -1.34 11.95
CA PRO A 204 -26.91 -0.69 13.12
C PRO A 204 -28.44 -0.53 13.02
N SER A 205 -28.98 -0.21 11.83
CA SER A 205 -30.43 -0.06 11.62
C SER A 205 -31.25 -1.32 11.91
N TYR A 206 -30.63 -2.50 11.92
CA TYR A 206 -31.32 -3.75 12.24
C TYR A 206 -31.23 -4.12 13.73
N ILE A 207 -30.55 -3.30 14.55
CA ILE A 207 -30.45 -3.50 15.99
C ILE A 207 -31.57 -2.70 16.65
N GLY A 208 -32.52 -3.41 17.25
CA GLY A 208 -33.67 -2.81 17.95
C GLY A 208 -33.47 -2.65 19.46
N ASP A 209 -32.45 -3.30 20.04
CA ASP A 209 -32.22 -3.33 21.49
C ASP A 209 -30.85 -2.75 21.86
N SER A 210 -30.82 -1.97 22.96
CA SER A 210 -29.59 -1.34 23.47
C SER A 210 -28.58 -2.38 23.96
N GLY A 211 -29.04 -3.48 24.56
CA GLY A 211 -28.21 -4.61 24.99
C GLY A 211 -27.54 -5.34 23.83
N GLU A 212 -28.26 -5.57 22.73
CA GLU A 212 -27.71 -6.12 21.48
C GLU A 212 -26.61 -5.20 20.93
N ALA A 213 -26.82 -3.89 20.89
CA ALA A 213 -25.83 -2.91 20.43
C ALA A 213 -24.55 -2.94 21.29
N VAL A 214 -24.68 -2.95 22.62
CA VAL A 214 -23.54 -3.05 23.56
C VAL A 214 -22.76 -4.36 23.35
N SER A 215 -23.46 -5.47 23.11
CA SER A 215 -22.81 -6.77 22.83
C SER A 215 -21.95 -6.71 21.55
N TYR A 216 -22.47 -6.09 20.49
CA TYR A 216 -21.71 -5.87 19.25
C TYR A 216 -20.54 -4.90 19.43
N ALA A 217 -20.69 -3.84 20.23
CA ALA A 217 -19.60 -2.94 20.58
C ALA A 217 -18.47 -3.66 21.32
N LEU A 218 -18.81 -4.44 22.35
CA LEU A 218 -17.85 -5.26 23.10
C LEU A 218 -17.16 -6.29 22.19
N ARG A 219 -17.90 -6.91 21.27
CA ARG A 219 -17.33 -7.83 20.28
C ARG A 219 -16.33 -7.11 19.36
N ALA A 220 -16.67 -5.93 18.85
CA ALA A 220 -15.75 -5.13 18.03
C ALA A 220 -14.48 -4.76 18.79
N ARG A 221 -14.59 -4.36 20.06
CA ARG A 221 -13.44 -4.11 20.95
C ARG A 221 -12.57 -5.36 21.17
N LYS A 222 -13.17 -6.55 21.36
CA LYS A 222 -12.43 -7.82 21.49
C LYS A 222 -11.69 -8.20 20.21
N PHE A 223 -12.36 -8.09 19.06
CA PHE A 223 -11.72 -8.34 17.76
C PHE A 223 -10.59 -7.35 17.51
N LYS A 224 -10.81 -6.06 17.81
CA LYS A 224 -9.78 -5.01 17.75
C LYS A 224 -8.55 -5.41 18.55
N LEU A 225 -8.73 -5.82 19.81
CA LEU A 225 -7.62 -6.26 20.66
C LEU A 225 -6.88 -7.47 20.07
N GLY A 226 -7.62 -8.49 19.61
CA GLY A 226 -7.04 -9.68 18.97
C GLY A 226 -6.21 -9.33 17.73
N TYR A 227 -6.74 -8.46 16.86
CA TYR A 227 -6.01 -7.96 15.70
C TYR A 227 -4.82 -7.08 16.10
N SER A 228 -4.91 -6.25 17.13
CA SER A 228 -3.79 -5.46 17.63
C SER A 228 -2.63 -6.34 18.10
N ILE A 229 -2.93 -7.40 18.85
CA ILE A 229 -1.93 -8.36 19.31
C ILE A 229 -1.31 -9.09 18.11
N ALA A 230 -2.14 -9.60 17.20
CA ALA A 230 -1.66 -10.25 15.99
C ALA A 230 -0.79 -9.31 15.14
N ASN A 231 -1.19 -8.04 15.00
CA ASN A 231 -0.43 -7.02 14.27
C ASN A 231 0.92 -6.76 14.93
N ALA A 232 0.97 -6.65 16.26
CA ALA A 232 2.21 -6.48 17.01
C ALA A 232 3.15 -7.69 16.81
N CYS A 233 2.63 -8.91 16.91
CA CYS A 233 3.42 -10.13 16.66
C CYS A 233 3.95 -10.18 15.22
N ILE A 234 3.11 -9.91 14.23
CA ILE A 234 3.51 -9.87 12.82
C ILE A 234 4.55 -8.79 12.60
N ALA A 235 4.35 -7.58 13.14
CA ALA A 235 5.29 -6.48 13.03
C ALA A 235 6.64 -6.80 13.69
N LEU A 236 6.66 -7.52 14.81
CA LEU A 236 7.90 -7.97 15.47
C LEU A 236 8.63 -9.04 14.65
N ILE A 237 7.93 -10.06 14.17
CA ILE A 237 8.50 -11.10 13.27
C ILE A 237 9.06 -10.43 12.03
N TYR A 238 8.30 -9.49 11.48
CA TYR A 238 8.68 -8.69 10.33
C TYR A 238 9.94 -7.87 10.61
N LEU A 239 9.97 -7.10 11.71
CA LEU A 239 11.11 -6.29 12.09
C LEU A 239 12.37 -7.15 12.23
N VAL A 240 12.30 -8.28 12.94
CA VAL A 240 13.45 -9.16 13.17
C VAL A 240 13.89 -9.85 11.88
N GLY A 241 12.97 -10.43 11.12
CA GLY A 241 13.26 -11.20 9.91
C GLY A 241 13.69 -10.32 8.75
N VAL A 242 12.97 -9.23 8.48
CA VAL A 242 13.25 -8.33 7.36
C VAL A 242 14.47 -7.47 7.62
N ASN A 243 14.73 -7.03 8.84
CA ASN A 243 15.97 -6.32 9.15
C ASN A 243 17.20 -7.19 8.81
N GLN A 244 17.20 -8.46 9.20
CA GLN A 244 18.29 -9.38 8.85
C GLN A 244 18.42 -9.61 7.34
N LEU A 245 17.29 -9.71 6.63
CA LEU A 245 17.29 -9.84 5.16
C LEU A 245 17.83 -8.58 4.47
N ILE A 246 17.41 -7.39 4.90
CA ILE A 246 17.89 -6.10 4.39
C ILE A 246 19.39 -5.95 4.68
N ILE A 247 19.83 -6.25 5.90
CA ILE A 247 21.26 -6.20 6.27
C ILE A 247 22.08 -7.12 5.38
N LYS A 248 21.66 -8.38 5.20
CA LYS A 248 22.37 -9.35 4.33
C LYS A 248 22.40 -8.89 2.88
N ALA A 249 21.32 -8.30 2.37
CA ALA A 249 21.27 -7.78 1.02
C ALA A 249 22.19 -6.57 0.83
N LEU A 250 22.20 -5.64 1.78
CA LEU A 250 23.12 -4.49 1.77
C LEU A 250 24.58 -4.97 1.87
N GLN A 251 24.88 -5.93 2.74
CA GLN A 251 26.20 -6.54 2.86
C GLN A 251 26.63 -7.25 1.56
N HIS A 252 25.74 -8.01 0.93
CA HIS A 252 26.00 -8.68 -0.34
C HIS A 252 26.21 -7.67 -1.47
N THR A 253 25.46 -6.56 -1.49
CA THR A 253 25.68 -5.46 -2.44
C THR A 253 27.01 -4.75 -2.17
N ALA A 254 27.42 -4.65 -0.89
CA ALA A 254 28.68 -4.04 -0.49
C ALA A 254 29.90 -4.85 -0.93
N ARG A 255 29.81 -6.16 -0.72
CA ARG A 255 30.85 -7.16 -0.98
C ARG A 255 30.15 -8.41 -1.54
N PRO A 256 29.99 -8.50 -2.87
CA PRO A 256 29.39 -9.66 -3.50
C PRO A 256 30.15 -10.91 -3.08
N SER A 257 29.43 -11.92 -2.58
CA SER A 257 30.09 -13.17 -2.17
C SER A 257 30.58 -13.90 -3.41
N GLU A 258 31.88 -14.23 -3.42
CA GLU A 258 32.50 -14.95 -4.52
C GLU A 258 31.90 -16.36 -4.63
N GLY A 259 31.64 -16.82 -5.86
CA GLY A 259 31.13 -18.18 -6.13
C GLY A 259 29.60 -18.35 -6.06
N LEU A 260 28.82 -17.29 -5.81
CA LEU A 260 27.36 -17.36 -5.91
C LEU A 260 26.90 -17.42 -7.37
N SER A 261 25.89 -18.25 -7.63
CA SER A 261 25.24 -18.28 -8.94
C SER A 261 24.53 -16.95 -9.23
N ALA A 262 24.37 -16.61 -10.52
CA ALA A 262 23.61 -15.42 -10.93
C ALA A 262 22.19 -15.40 -10.33
N TRP A 263 21.58 -16.57 -10.15
CA TRP A 263 20.28 -16.74 -9.52
C TRP A 263 20.30 -16.42 -8.02
N ALA A 264 21.34 -16.82 -7.30
CA ALA A 264 21.49 -16.47 -5.88
C ALA A 264 21.70 -14.96 -5.69
N ASN A 265 22.53 -14.33 -6.54
CA ASN A 265 22.74 -12.87 -6.53
C ASN A 265 21.43 -12.11 -6.80
N PHE A 266 20.62 -12.59 -7.75
CA PHE A 266 19.30 -12.03 -8.01
C PHE A 266 18.40 -12.05 -6.77
N TRP A 267 18.37 -13.17 -6.03
CA TRP A 267 17.55 -13.30 -4.82
C TRP A 267 18.02 -12.43 -3.65
N TYR A 268 19.32 -12.17 -3.50
CA TYR A 268 19.82 -11.23 -2.50
C TYR A 268 19.27 -9.81 -2.69
N VAL A 269 18.97 -9.41 -3.92
CA VAL A 269 18.39 -8.09 -4.23
C VAL A 269 16.86 -8.13 -4.17
N ILE A 270 16.21 -9.20 -4.65
CA ILE A 270 14.74 -9.28 -4.72
C ILE A 270 14.08 -9.62 -3.38
N ALA A 271 14.68 -10.48 -2.56
CA ALA A 271 14.07 -10.96 -1.30
C ALA A 271 13.74 -9.82 -0.31
N PRO A 272 14.61 -8.82 -0.07
CA PRO A 272 14.28 -7.65 0.76
C PRO A 272 13.07 -6.87 0.25
N THR A 273 12.84 -6.83 -1.06
CA THR A 273 11.70 -6.09 -1.63
C THR A 273 10.40 -6.85 -1.53
N VAL A 274 10.43 -8.15 -1.81
CA VAL A 274 9.29 -9.01 -1.51
C VAL A 274 8.95 -8.91 -0.03
N ALA A 275 9.97 -8.91 0.84
CA ALA A 275 9.79 -8.64 2.25
C ALA A 275 9.19 -7.26 2.51
N LEU A 276 9.65 -6.17 1.88
CA LEU A 276 9.05 -4.83 2.02
C LEU A 276 7.60 -4.73 1.55
N LEU A 277 7.21 -5.49 0.52
CA LEU A 277 5.80 -5.61 0.16
C LEU A 277 4.98 -6.24 1.29
N PHE A 278 5.53 -7.22 1.99
CA PHE A 278 4.89 -7.78 3.18
C PHE A 278 4.78 -6.77 4.35
N ALA A 279 5.51 -5.64 4.35
CA ALA A 279 5.27 -4.54 5.31
C ALA A 279 3.88 -3.91 5.13
N THR A 280 3.24 -4.09 3.98
CA THR A 280 1.88 -3.61 3.76
C THR A 280 0.84 -4.41 4.54
N ILE A 281 1.14 -5.65 4.92
CA ILE A 281 0.25 -6.49 5.74
C ILE A 281 -0.04 -5.84 7.10
N PRO A 282 0.96 -5.49 7.93
CA PRO A 282 0.67 -4.86 9.21
C PRO A 282 0.00 -3.49 9.06
N MET A 283 0.26 -2.76 7.97
CA MET A 283 -0.48 -1.53 7.65
C MET A 283 -1.96 -1.79 7.35
N PHE A 284 -2.25 -2.85 6.59
CA PHE A 284 -3.62 -3.26 6.28
C PHE A 284 -4.36 -3.73 7.54
N ILE A 285 -3.70 -4.51 8.40
CA ILE A 285 -4.26 -4.93 9.69
C ILE A 285 -4.51 -3.71 10.58
N GLN A 286 -3.58 -2.74 10.62
CA GLN A 286 -3.75 -1.49 11.37
C GLN A 286 -4.97 -0.69 10.88
N HIS A 287 -5.17 -0.62 9.56
CA HIS A 287 -6.37 0.00 9.00
C HIS A 287 -7.64 -0.74 9.41
N HIS A 288 -7.63 -2.08 9.39
CA HIS A 288 -8.76 -2.89 9.87
C HIS A 288 -9.06 -2.68 11.36
N ILE A 289 -8.03 -2.59 12.21
CA ILE A 289 -8.14 -2.22 13.63
C ILE A 289 -8.84 -0.87 13.79
N GLY A 290 -8.47 0.12 12.98
CA GLY A 290 -9.15 1.42 12.93
C GLY A 290 -10.63 1.31 12.56
N ASN A 291 -10.97 0.49 11.56
CA ASN A 291 -12.36 0.25 11.19
C ASN A 291 -13.18 -0.41 12.31
N LEU A 292 -12.57 -1.33 13.07
CA LEU A 292 -13.21 -1.96 14.23
C LEU A 292 -13.44 -0.97 15.38
N ASP A 293 -12.53 -0.02 15.59
CA ASP A 293 -12.71 1.06 16.58
C ASP A 293 -13.89 1.97 16.21
N VAL A 294 -13.97 2.36 14.93
CA VAL A 294 -15.12 3.11 14.39
C VAL A 294 -16.40 2.30 14.54
N LEU A 295 -16.35 0.99 14.28
CA LEU A 295 -17.51 0.11 14.40
C LEU A 295 -18.00 0.01 15.85
N SER A 296 -17.10 -0.14 16.83
CA SER A 296 -17.49 -0.19 18.24
C SER A 296 -18.17 1.10 18.68
N LYS A 297 -17.63 2.25 18.28
CA LYS A 297 -18.24 3.56 18.56
C LYS A 297 -19.62 3.68 17.93
N ARG A 298 -19.76 3.29 16.66
CA ARG A 298 -21.06 3.32 15.96
C ARG A 298 -22.13 2.47 16.66
N TYR A 299 -21.76 1.32 17.22
CA TYR A 299 -22.69 0.51 18.00
C TYR A 299 -23.00 1.12 19.38
N GLU A 300 -22.02 1.72 20.05
CA GLU A 300 -22.24 2.43 21.32
C GLU A 300 -23.19 3.62 21.13
N ASP A 301 -22.95 4.45 20.12
CA ASP A 301 -23.78 5.60 19.79
C ASP A 301 -25.21 5.16 19.43
N HIS A 302 -25.36 4.11 18.62
CA HIS A 302 -26.67 3.53 18.30
C HIS A 302 -27.37 2.98 19.54
N GLY A 303 -26.66 2.23 20.38
CA GLY A 303 -27.21 1.69 21.63
C GLY A 303 -27.69 2.79 22.59
N ASN A 304 -26.97 3.91 22.67
CA ASN A 304 -27.36 5.07 23.47
C ASN A 304 -28.59 5.80 22.88
N SER A 305 -28.79 5.74 21.56
CA SER A 305 -29.96 6.33 20.89
C SER A 305 -31.23 5.48 21.04
N LEU A 306 -31.09 4.19 21.36
CA LEU A 306 -32.20 3.29 21.64
C LEU A 306 -32.63 3.47 23.10
N THR A 307 -33.64 4.32 23.34
CA THR A 307 -34.17 4.74 24.65
C THR A 307 -34.82 3.63 25.51
N GLU A 308 -34.54 2.35 25.28
CA GLU A 308 -35.06 1.26 26.13
C GLU A 308 -34.03 0.79 27.17
N PRO A 309 -34.43 0.63 28.44
CA PRO A 309 -33.53 0.29 29.53
C PRO A 309 -32.94 -1.11 29.34
N VAL A 310 -31.61 -1.17 29.48
CA VAL A 310 -30.78 -2.37 29.44
C VAL A 310 -31.38 -3.46 30.34
N LYS A 311 -31.98 -4.50 29.76
CA LYS A 311 -32.11 -5.79 30.46
C LYS A 311 -30.77 -6.50 30.34
N PRO A 312 -30.00 -6.66 31.44
CA PRO A 312 -28.75 -7.40 31.37
C PRO A 312 -29.05 -8.84 30.96
N ILE A 313 -28.63 -9.23 29.76
CA ILE A 313 -28.71 -10.62 29.31
C ILE A 313 -27.66 -11.40 30.10
N THR A 314 -28.09 -12.07 31.16
CA THR A 314 -27.30 -13.05 31.91
C THR A 314 -27.10 -14.28 31.04
N LEU A 315 -25.99 -14.33 30.30
CA LEU A 315 -25.60 -15.53 29.57
C LEU A 315 -25.31 -16.66 30.57
N THR A 316 -26.11 -17.71 30.53
CA THR A 316 -25.85 -18.93 31.29
C THR A 316 -24.50 -19.55 30.87
N GLY A 317 -23.87 -20.34 31.74
CA GLY A 317 -22.53 -20.90 31.50
C GLY A 317 -22.40 -21.70 30.20
N ALA A 318 -23.51 -22.25 29.68
CA ALA A 318 -23.59 -22.89 28.37
C ALA A 318 -23.59 -21.86 27.21
N ALA A 319 -24.37 -20.78 27.31
CA ALA A 319 -24.45 -19.73 26.28
C ALA A 319 -23.13 -18.95 26.09
N ARG A 320 -22.32 -18.82 27.15
CA ARG A 320 -20.96 -18.26 27.04
C ARG A 320 -20.05 -19.05 26.09
N ARG A 321 -20.23 -20.37 25.98
CA ARG A 321 -19.40 -21.23 25.09
C ARG A 321 -19.71 -21.01 23.61
N TYR A 322 -20.92 -20.53 23.29
CA TYR A 322 -21.35 -20.22 21.92
C TYR A 322 -21.16 -18.75 21.53
N ALA A 323 -20.81 -17.87 22.49
CA ALA A 323 -20.55 -16.45 22.26
C ALA A 323 -19.10 -16.14 21.79
N THR A 324 -18.24 -17.16 21.72
CA THR A 324 -16.96 -17.14 20.98
C THR A 324 -16.98 -18.28 19.95
N PRO A 325 -16.33 -18.09 18.78
CA PRO A 325 -16.91 -18.38 17.49
C PRO A 325 -17.07 -19.88 17.23
N LEU A 326 -18.26 -20.27 16.78
CA LEU A 326 -18.56 -21.60 16.26
C LEU A 326 -19.21 -21.47 14.87
N PRO A 327 -19.06 -22.50 14.02
CA PRO A 327 -18.20 -22.53 12.85
C PRO A 327 -18.88 -21.97 11.60
N VAL A 328 -18.12 -21.88 10.52
CA VAL A 328 -18.61 -21.62 9.16
C VAL A 328 -19.81 -22.53 8.88
N TRP A 329 -21.00 -21.94 8.79
CA TRP A 329 -22.17 -22.66 8.31
C TRP A 329 -21.92 -22.99 6.83
N ARG A 330 -21.75 -24.29 6.53
CA ARG A 330 -21.85 -24.81 5.17
C ARG A 330 -23.20 -24.36 4.61
N ARG A 331 -23.19 -23.77 3.41
CA ARG A 331 -24.42 -23.60 2.63
C ARG A 331 -25.07 -24.97 2.44
N GLN A 332 -26.35 -25.04 2.71
CA GLN A 332 -27.24 -25.97 2.01
C GLN A 332 -28.10 -25.16 1.05
N SER A 333 -28.14 -25.70 -0.17
CA SER A 333 -28.76 -25.24 -1.43
C SER A 333 -28.30 -23.91 -1.99
#